data_AF-A0A9W7I995-F1
#
_entry.id   AF-A0A9W7I995-F1
#
_cell.length_a   1.000
_cell.length_b   1.000
_cell.length_c   1.000
_cell.angle_alpha   90.00
_cell.angle_beta   90.00
_cell.angle_gamma   90.00
#
_symmetry.space_group_name_H-M   'P 1'
#
loop_
_entity.id
_entity.type
_entity.pdbx_description
1 polymer ?
#
loop_
_entity_poly.entity_id
_entity_poly.type
_entity_poly.pdbx_seq_one_letter_code
_entity_poly.pdbx_strand_id
1 'polypeptide(L)'
;MSGGDEVVAAPAGPPQPLYWKFSQVFGERTAGEEVQEVDIISAIKFDKTGDHLATGDRGGRLWDINKDSGPVATFQVHEYLRPKLCDLYENDSIFDKFECCLSCDGLRVATGSYSNLFRVFGCARGSTEATTLEASKNPMRRQVHTPSRPARSLSSITRVVRREGAETPGVDTNGNSFDFTTKLLHLAWHPTENSIACAAANSLYMYYA
;
A
#
# COMPACT_ATOMS: atom_id res chain seq x y z
N MET A 1 -33.68 4.41 55.36
CA MET A 1 -33.78 3.22 54.52
C MET A 1 -34.02 3.69 53.09
N SER A 2 -33.01 3.61 52.22
CA SER A 2 -33.21 3.70 50.77
C SER A 2 -32.12 2.83 50.14
N GLY A 3 -32.52 1.61 49.75
CA GLY A 3 -31.67 0.70 49.00
C GLY A 3 -31.65 1.14 47.55
N GLY A 4 -30.47 1.39 47.01
CA GLY A 4 -30.26 1.53 45.58
C GLY A 4 -30.12 0.15 44.96
N ASP A 5 -30.96 -0.16 43.98
CA ASP A 5 -30.87 -1.37 43.17
C ASP A 5 -29.55 -1.37 42.39
N GLU A 6 -28.66 -2.28 42.79
CA GLU A 6 -27.46 -2.62 42.04
C GLU A 6 -27.90 -3.48 40.84
N VAL A 7 -27.87 -2.90 39.65
CA VAL A 7 -28.17 -3.62 38.41
C VAL A 7 -27.00 -4.55 38.11
N VAL A 8 -27.07 -5.77 38.63
CA VAL A 8 -26.06 -6.81 38.38
C VAL A 8 -26.17 -7.22 36.90
N ALA A 9 -25.19 -6.82 36.09
CA ALA A 9 -25.06 -7.29 34.71
C ALA A 9 -24.90 -8.82 34.72
N ALA A 10 -25.79 -9.52 34.01
CA ALA A 10 -25.74 -10.97 33.90
C ALA A 10 -24.38 -11.43 33.31
N PRO A 11 -23.80 -12.53 33.80
CA PRO A 11 -22.52 -13.01 33.29
C PRO A 11 -22.66 -13.38 31.80
N ALA A 12 -21.75 -12.86 30.98
CA ALA A 12 -21.68 -13.20 29.57
C ALA A 12 -21.51 -14.73 29.45
N GLY A 13 -22.47 -15.38 28.78
CA GLY A 13 -22.41 -16.82 28.52
C GLY A 13 -21.16 -17.22 27.73
N PRO A 14 -20.81 -18.51 27.70
CA PRO A 14 -19.64 -18.97 26.96
C PRO A 14 -19.73 -18.54 25.48
N PRO A 15 -18.61 -18.11 24.87
CA PRO A 15 -18.61 -17.66 23.49
C PRO A 15 -19.09 -18.79 22.57
N GLN A 16 -20.01 -18.47 21.65
CA GLN A 16 -20.53 -19.46 20.72
C GLN A 16 -19.45 -19.89 19.71
N PRO A 17 -19.44 -21.17 19.30
CA PRO A 17 -18.50 -21.65 18.30
C PRO A 17 -18.74 -20.99 16.93
N LEU A 18 -17.66 -20.57 16.27
CA LEU A 18 -17.69 -19.99 14.94
C LEU A 18 -17.82 -21.09 13.87
N TYR A 19 -18.75 -20.91 12.93
CA TYR A 19 -18.89 -21.78 11.76
C TYR A 19 -18.26 -21.11 10.54
N TRP A 20 -17.15 -21.66 10.07
CA TRP A 20 -16.39 -21.11 8.95
C TRP A 20 -16.96 -21.56 7.61
N LYS A 21 -17.09 -20.62 6.67
CA LYS A 21 -17.43 -20.88 5.26
C LYS A 21 -16.26 -20.49 4.39
N PHE A 22 -15.95 -21.31 3.40
CA PHE A 22 -14.86 -21.05 2.45
C PHE A 22 -15.38 -20.25 1.25
N SER A 23 -14.63 -19.21 0.86
CA SER A 23 -14.76 -18.53 -0.42
C SER A 23 -13.38 -18.03 -0.85
N GLN A 24 -13.00 -18.28 -2.10
CA GLN A 24 -11.80 -17.72 -2.70
C GLN A 24 -12.20 -16.62 -3.69
N VAL A 25 -11.75 -15.40 -3.43
CA VAL A 25 -12.11 -14.20 -4.22
C VAL A 25 -11.05 -13.84 -5.26
N PHE A 26 -9.79 -14.24 -5.03
CA PHE A 26 -8.66 -13.94 -5.91
C PHE A 26 -7.59 -15.04 -5.87
N GLY A 27 -6.73 -15.08 -6.89
CA GLY A 27 -5.57 -15.95 -6.96
C GLY A 27 -5.90 -17.39 -7.32
N GLU A 28 -6.99 -17.61 -8.07
CA GLU A 28 -7.25 -18.92 -8.66
C GLU A 28 -6.13 -19.24 -9.65
N ARG A 29 -5.45 -20.37 -9.46
CA ARG A 29 -4.24 -20.72 -10.20
C ARG A 29 -4.53 -21.79 -11.22
N THR A 30 -3.98 -21.62 -12.42
CA THR A 30 -3.90 -22.72 -13.37
C THR A 30 -2.77 -23.69 -12.99
N ALA A 31 -2.92 -24.97 -13.31
CA ALA A 31 -1.90 -25.97 -12.98
C ALA A 31 -0.57 -25.64 -13.69
N GLY A 32 0.51 -25.49 -12.93
CA GLY A 32 1.84 -25.14 -13.44
C GLY A 32 2.15 -23.63 -13.43
N GLU A 33 1.21 -22.77 -13.01
CA GLU A 33 1.46 -21.35 -12.83
C GLU A 33 2.17 -21.07 -11.50
N GLU A 34 3.38 -20.52 -11.55
CA GLU A 34 4.11 -20.06 -10.36
C GLU A 34 3.59 -18.71 -9.87
N VAL A 35 3.48 -18.55 -8.55
CA VAL A 35 3.10 -17.27 -7.94
C VAL A 35 4.28 -16.34 -8.09
N GLN A 36 4.07 -15.18 -8.72
CA GLN A 36 5.09 -14.15 -8.77
C GLN A 36 5.16 -13.42 -7.43
N GLU A 37 6.37 -13.10 -6.96
CA GLU A 37 6.58 -12.35 -5.71
C GLU A 37 5.80 -11.02 -5.68
N VAL A 38 5.61 -10.40 -6.84
CA VAL A 38 4.85 -9.15 -6.97
C VAL A 38 3.35 -9.30 -6.74
N ASP A 39 2.82 -10.52 -6.81
CA ASP A 39 1.41 -10.86 -6.62
C ASP A 39 1.11 -11.37 -5.20
N ILE A 40 2.13 -11.48 -4.33
CA ILE A 40 1.93 -11.85 -2.92
C ILE A 40 1.20 -10.71 -2.19
N ILE A 41 0.12 -11.06 -1.52
CA ILE A 41 -0.65 -10.14 -0.68
C ILE A 41 0.14 -9.86 0.61
N SER A 42 0.55 -8.60 0.80
CA SER A 42 1.26 -8.10 1.98
C SER A 42 0.31 -7.66 3.11
N ALA A 43 -0.90 -7.21 2.80
CA ALA A 43 -1.86 -6.73 3.79
C ALA A 43 -3.31 -6.93 3.36
N ILE A 44 -4.21 -7.03 4.34
CA ILE A 44 -5.67 -7.11 4.15
C ILE A 44 -6.37 -6.20 5.17
N LYS A 45 -7.30 -5.36 4.72
CA LYS A 45 -8.10 -4.47 5.59
C LYS A 45 -9.51 -4.28 5.06
N PHE A 46 -10.50 -4.55 5.90
CA PHE A 46 -11.87 -4.15 5.62
C PHE A 46 -12.03 -2.63 5.75
N ASP A 47 -12.96 -2.07 4.99
CA ASP A 47 -13.53 -0.77 5.32
C ASP A 47 -14.40 -0.87 6.59
N LYS A 48 -14.90 0.28 7.02
CA LYS A 48 -15.72 0.36 8.22
C LYS A 48 -17.10 -0.27 8.06
N THR A 49 -17.64 -0.30 6.84
CA THR A 49 -18.97 -0.86 6.57
C THR A 49 -18.93 -2.39 6.42
N GLY A 50 -17.75 -2.93 6.08
CA GLY A 50 -17.54 -4.34 5.76
C GLY A 50 -17.78 -4.66 4.29
N ASP A 51 -18.18 -3.69 3.46
CA ASP A 51 -18.54 -3.93 2.05
C ASP A 51 -17.32 -3.98 1.12
N HIS A 52 -16.21 -3.35 1.53
CA HIS A 52 -14.99 -3.36 0.76
C HIS A 52 -13.82 -3.95 1.54
N LEU A 53 -12.93 -4.60 0.80
CA LEU A 53 -11.68 -5.12 1.29
C LEU A 53 -10.54 -4.49 0.49
N ALA A 54 -9.64 -3.78 1.15
CA ALA A 54 -8.36 -3.38 0.58
C ALA A 54 -7.33 -4.48 0.78
N THR A 55 -6.58 -4.78 -0.28
CA THR A 55 -5.43 -5.66 -0.23
C THR A 55 -4.18 -4.86 -0.59
N GLY A 56 -3.16 -4.94 0.27
CA GLY A 56 -1.81 -4.53 -0.06
C GLY A 56 -1.20 -5.62 -0.90
N ASP A 57 -1.02 -5.36 -2.19
CA ASP A 57 -0.07 -6.00 -3.08
C ASP A 57 0.77 -4.86 -3.68
N ARG A 58 1.78 -5.13 -4.51
CA ARG A 58 2.58 -4.04 -5.12
C ARG A 58 1.74 -3.04 -5.94
N GLY A 59 0.53 -3.42 -6.33
CA GLY A 59 -0.46 -2.53 -6.93
C GLY A 59 -1.36 -1.83 -5.91
N GLY A 60 -1.75 -2.49 -4.83
CA GLY A 60 -2.89 -2.06 -4.01
C GLY A 60 -4.18 -2.32 -4.78
N ARG A 61 -5.11 -3.10 -4.21
CA ARG A 61 -6.41 -3.37 -4.82
C ARG A 61 -7.53 -3.14 -3.83
N LEU A 62 -8.68 -2.73 -4.35
CA LEU A 62 -9.92 -2.63 -3.61
C LEU A 62 -10.93 -3.64 -4.18
N TRP A 63 -11.51 -4.44 -3.31
CA TRP A 63 -12.47 -5.47 -3.65
C TRP A 63 -13.83 -5.11 -3.05
N ASP A 64 -14.90 -5.45 -3.76
CA ASP A 64 -16.26 -5.43 -3.24
C ASP A 64 -16.61 -6.87 -2.88
N ILE A 65 -16.87 -7.13 -1.60
CA ILE A 65 -17.08 -8.51 -1.12
C ILE A 65 -18.36 -9.15 -1.64
N ASN A 66 -19.26 -8.35 -2.22
CA ASN A 66 -20.51 -8.82 -2.80
C ASN A 66 -20.40 -9.04 -4.32
N LYS A 67 -19.21 -8.86 -4.92
CA LYS A 67 -18.98 -9.02 -6.36
C LYS A 67 -17.81 -9.95 -6.65
N ASP A 68 -18.07 -10.99 -7.44
CA ASP A 68 -17.06 -11.95 -7.89
C ASP A 68 -16.36 -11.54 -9.21
N SER A 69 -16.57 -10.31 -9.69
CA SER A 69 -16.09 -9.84 -11.00
C SER A 69 -14.65 -9.32 -11.02
N GLY A 70 -13.91 -9.44 -9.92
CA GLY A 70 -12.57 -8.89 -9.74
C GLY A 70 -12.54 -7.57 -8.95
N PRO A 71 -11.37 -6.91 -8.85
CA PRO A 71 -11.21 -5.72 -8.02
C PRO A 71 -12.01 -4.53 -8.59
N VAL A 72 -12.61 -3.74 -7.70
CA VAL A 72 -13.30 -2.47 -8.03
C VAL A 72 -12.30 -1.42 -8.49
N ALA A 73 -11.11 -1.41 -7.88
CA ALA A 73 -10.02 -0.51 -8.21
C ALA A 73 -8.67 -1.22 -8.05
N THR A 74 -7.71 -0.82 -8.88
CA THR A 74 -6.30 -1.22 -8.79
C THR A 74 -5.46 0.04 -8.85
N PHE A 75 -4.62 0.24 -7.86
CA PHE A 75 -3.77 1.40 -7.74
C PHE A 75 -2.41 1.10 -8.40
N GLN A 76 -1.68 2.15 -8.80
CA GLN A 76 -0.32 2.00 -9.34
C GLN A 76 0.67 2.49 -8.29
N VAL A 77 0.75 1.74 -7.17
CA VAL A 77 1.56 2.13 -6.00
C VAL A 77 3.04 2.12 -6.35
N HIS A 78 3.53 1.02 -6.93
CA HIS A 78 4.94 0.79 -7.21
C HIS A 78 5.26 0.64 -8.70
N GLU A 79 4.43 1.19 -9.60
CA GLU A 79 4.68 1.08 -11.05
C GLU A 79 6.03 1.70 -11.44
N TYR A 80 6.45 2.77 -10.76
CA TYR A 80 7.75 3.42 -10.96
C TYR A 80 8.95 2.54 -10.59
N LEU A 81 8.74 1.43 -9.87
CA LEU A 81 9.77 0.47 -9.49
C LEU A 81 10.00 -0.63 -10.54
N ARG A 82 9.12 -0.76 -11.54
CA ARG A 82 9.26 -1.79 -12.59
C ARG A 82 10.63 -1.78 -13.29
N PRO A 83 11.24 -0.62 -13.61
CA PRO A 83 12.58 -0.60 -14.21
C PRO A 83 13.70 -1.03 -13.27
N LYS A 84 13.45 -1.09 -11.95
CA LYS A 84 14.44 -1.36 -10.89
C LYS A 84 14.23 -2.72 -10.23
N LEU A 85 13.53 -3.63 -10.90
CA LEU A 85 13.24 -4.96 -10.34
C LEU A 85 14.51 -5.74 -10.03
N CYS A 86 15.53 -5.70 -10.90
CA CYS A 86 16.81 -6.35 -10.64
C CYS A 86 17.43 -5.90 -9.32
N ASP A 87 17.55 -4.58 -9.12
CA ASP A 87 18.07 -3.99 -7.87
C ASP A 87 17.24 -4.44 -6.63
N LEU A 88 15.91 -4.55 -6.79
CA LEU A 88 15.02 -4.98 -5.71
C LEU A 88 15.18 -6.47 -5.38
N TYR A 89 15.45 -7.32 -6.37
CA TYR A 89 15.76 -8.74 -6.16
C TYR A 89 17.13 -8.92 -5.50
N GLU A 90 18.14 -8.18 -5.94
CA GLU A 90 19.50 -8.28 -5.40
C GLU A 90 19.57 -7.82 -3.94
N ASN A 91 18.78 -6.81 -3.56
CA ASN A 91 18.76 -6.27 -2.20
C ASN A 91 17.67 -6.91 -1.30
N ASP A 92 17.05 -8.02 -1.72
CA ASP A 92 15.91 -8.67 -1.04
C ASP A 92 14.70 -7.75 -0.76
N SER A 93 14.72 -6.54 -1.32
CA SER A 93 13.67 -5.54 -1.14
C SER A 93 12.39 -5.93 -1.88
N ILE A 94 12.48 -6.86 -2.82
CA ILE A 94 11.33 -7.51 -3.47
C ILE A 94 10.36 -8.13 -2.45
N PHE A 95 10.87 -8.58 -1.30
CA PHE A 95 10.09 -9.25 -0.25
C PHE A 95 9.48 -8.29 0.78
N ASP A 96 9.66 -6.98 0.62
CA ASP A 96 9.09 -5.99 1.54
C ASP A 96 7.55 -6.00 1.50
N LYS A 97 6.95 -6.08 2.68
CA LYS A 97 5.50 -6.18 2.87
C LYS A 97 4.93 -4.85 3.36
N PHE A 98 4.53 -4.02 2.40
CA PHE A 98 3.89 -2.74 2.70
C PHE A 98 2.45 -2.95 3.17
N GLU A 99 2.07 -2.30 4.26
CA GLU A 99 0.69 -2.27 4.71
C GLU A 99 -0.17 -1.32 3.86
N CYS A 100 -1.49 -1.49 3.98
CA CYS A 100 -2.48 -0.57 3.48
C CYS A 100 -3.56 -0.31 4.53
N CYS A 101 -4.24 0.82 4.43
CA CYS A 101 -5.39 1.16 5.25
C CYS A 101 -6.42 1.97 4.44
N LEU A 102 -7.69 1.91 4.85
CA LEU A 102 -8.78 2.68 4.24
C LEU A 102 -9.13 3.87 5.14
N SER A 103 -9.54 4.98 4.53
CA SER A 103 -10.06 6.13 5.25
C SER A 103 -11.38 5.79 5.96
N CYS A 104 -11.73 6.59 6.98
CA CYS A 104 -12.92 6.36 7.80
C CYS A 104 -14.24 6.41 7.00
N ASP A 105 -14.26 7.10 5.86
CA ASP A 105 -15.37 7.19 4.91
C ASP A 105 -15.30 6.14 3.78
N GLY A 106 -14.25 5.33 3.72
CA GLY A 106 -14.03 4.34 2.65
C GLY A 106 -13.69 4.93 1.28
N LEU A 107 -13.56 6.26 1.16
CA LEU A 107 -13.35 6.92 -0.12
C LEU A 107 -11.89 6.97 -0.55
N ARG A 108 -10.95 6.64 0.34
CA ARG A 108 -9.51 6.65 0.07
C ARG A 108 -8.83 5.41 0.63
N VAL A 109 -7.77 5.00 -0.04
CA VAL A 109 -6.81 4.01 0.47
C VAL A 109 -5.46 4.69 0.64
N ALA A 110 -4.73 4.32 1.68
CA ALA A 110 -3.34 4.68 1.86
C ALA A 110 -2.46 3.42 1.91
N THR A 111 -1.24 3.54 1.40
CA THR A 111 -0.23 2.50 1.53
C THR A 111 1.17 3.13 1.61
N GLY A 112 2.07 2.41 2.26
CA GLY A 112 3.46 2.80 2.37
C GLY A 112 4.29 2.47 1.13
N SER A 113 5.49 3.02 1.08
CA SER A 113 6.41 2.86 -0.03
C SER A 113 7.87 3.09 0.42
N TYR A 114 8.81 2.94 -0.51
CA TYR A 114 10.22 3.24 -0.27
C TYR A 114 10.47 4.74 -0.10
N SER A 115 11.66 5.10 0.36
CA SER A 115 12.06 6.48 0.63
C SER A 115 11.16 7.18 1.68
N ASN A 116 10.68 6.40 2.66
CA ASN A 116 9.72 6.84 3.70
C ASN A 116 8.44 7.50 3.13
N LEU A 117 8.06 7.15 1.90
CA LEU A 117 6.87 7.70 1.26
C LEU A 117 5.62 6.92 1.69
N PHE A 118 4.49 7.60 1.77
CA PHE A 118 3.18 6.98 1.70
C PHE A 118 2.38 7.61 0.57
N ARG A 119 1.49 6.82 -0.01
CA ARG A 119 0.63 7.20 -1.13
C ARG A 119 -0.82 7.05 -0.73
N VAL A 120 -1.63 8.04 -1.07
CA VAL A 120 -3.08 8.07 -0.82
C VAL A 120 -3.79 8.14 -2.17
N PHE A 121 -4.75 7.25 -2.40
CA PHE A 121 -5.51 7.18 -3.63
C PHE A 121 -7.01 7.27 -3.36
N GLY A 122 -7.76 7.85 -4.29
CA GLY A 122 -9.23 7.82 -4.23
C GLY A 122 -9.78 6.47 -4.71
N CYS A 123 -10.76 5.92 -4.00
CA CYS A 123 -11.36 4.60 -4.27
C CYS A 123 -12.46 4.62 -5.34
N ALA A 124 -12.93 5.80 -5.77
CA ALA A 124 -13.95 5.90 -6.80
C ALA A 124 -13.46 5.32 -8.14
N ARG A 125 -14.35 4.64 -8.87
CA ARG A 125 -14.01 4.02 -10.17
C ARG A 125 -13.51 5.09 -11.14
N GLY A 126 -12.31 4.89 -11.67
CA GLY A 126 -11.67 5.85 -12.58
C GLY A 126 -11.13 7.12 -11.90
N SER A 127 -11.07 7.15 -10.56
CA SER A 127 -10.45 8.26 -9.84
C SER A 127 -8.98 8.42 -10.24
N THR A 128 -8.59 9.66 -10.52
CA THR A 128 -7.19 10.05 -10.74
C THR A 128 -6.58 10.67 -9.49
N GLU A 129 -7.31 10.64 -8.36
CA GLU A 129 -6.81 11.14 -7.09
C GLU A 129 -5.65 10.27 -6.61
N ALA A 130 -4.47 10.86 -6.57
CA ALA A 130 -3.26 10.23 -6.08
C ALA A 130 -2.35 11.31 -5.46
N THR A 131 -2.08 11.17 -4.17
CA THR A 131 -1.19 12.05 -3.41
C THR A 131 -0.04 11.22 -2.86
N THR A 132 1.20 11.72 -2.99
CA THR A 132 2.40 11.11 -2.41
C THR A 132 3.02 12.07 -1.42
N LEU A 133 3.30 11.58 -0.21
CA LEU A 133 3.84 12.36 0.90
C LEU A 133 5.04 11.62 1.50
N GLU A 134 6.04 12.37 1.92
CA GLU A 134 7.18 11.85 2.68
C GLU A 134 6.89 11.95 4.17
N ALA A 135 7.03 10.83 4.88
CA ALA A 135 6.91 10.79 6.34
C ALA A 135 8.10 11.51 6.99
N SER A 136 7.92 12.81 7.22
CA SER A 136 8.91 13.69 7.84
C SER A 136 8.22 14.79 8.66
N LYS A 137 9.02 15.52 9.45
CA LYS A 137 8.54 16.70 10.20
C LYS A 137 8.07 17.85 9.30
N ASN A 138 8.47 17.86 8.02
CA ASN A 138 8.12 18.90 7.05
C ASN A 138 7.39 18.28 5.84
N PRO A 139 6.14 17.83 5.99
CA PRO A 139 5.44 17.04 4.97
C PRO A 139 5.24 17.76 3.63
N MET A 140 5.15 19.09 3.64
CA MET A 140 4.98 19.91 2.42
C MET A 140 6.28 20.24 1.69
N ARG A 141 7.44 19.92 2.27
CA ARG A 141 8.74 20.26 1.65
C ARG A 141 8.98 19.46 0.36
N ARG A 142 8.30 18.33 0.20
CA ARG A 142 8.43 17.41 -0.94
C ARG A 142 7.10 16.69 -1.20
N GLN A 143 6.10 17.40 -1.72
CA GLN A 143 5.05 16.72 -2.47
C GLN A 143 5.68 16.20 -3.77
N VAL A 144 6.23 14.99 -3.73
CA VAL A 144 7.00 14.42 -4.84
C VAL A 144 6.03 14.11 -5.97
N HIS A 145 6.16 14.82 -7.08
CA HIS A 145 5.42 14.52 -8.30
C HIS A 145 5.97 13.20 -8.85
N THR A 146 5.25 12.09 -8.62
CA THR A 146 5.58 10.83 -9.27
C THR A 146 5.05 10.88 -10.70
N PRO A 147 5.89 10.64 -11.73
CA PRO A 147 5.47 10.78 -13.11
C PRO A 147 4.39 9.74 -13.43
N SER A 148 3.19 10.21 -13.76
CA SER A 148 2.02 9.39 -14.04
C SER A 148 1.95 8.88 -15.48
N ARG A 149 3.06 8.90 -16.26
CA ARG A 149 3.09 8.36 -17.63
C ARG A 149 4.51 8.19 -18.19
N PRO A 150 4.80 7.10 -18.91
CA PRO A 150 5.87 7.12 -19.90
C PRO A 150 5.33 7.80 -21.18
N ALA A 151 5.80 9.02 -21.46
CA ALA A 151 5.66 9.59 -22.79
C ALA A 151 6.54 8.77 -23.75
N ARG A 152 5.93 8.19 -24.79
CA ARG A 152 6.67 7.58 -25.89
C ARG A 152 7.52 8.66 -26.56
N SER A 153 8.82 8.42 -26.65
CA SER A 153 9.66 8.98 -27.72
C SER A 153 10.81 8.02 -28.00
N LEU A 154 10.79 7.42 -29.19
CA LEU A 154 11.91 6.67 -29.75
C LEU A 154 12.89 7.67 -30.37
N SER A 155 14.15 7.69 -29.91
CA SER A 155 15.22 8.30 -30.70
C SER A 155 16.60 7.72 -30.40
N SER A 156 17.13 7.07 -31.45
CA SER A 156 18.52 6.79 -31.85
C SER A 156 19.49 6.09 -30.89
N ILE A 157 19.87 4.87 -31.29
CA ILE A 157 21.04 4.12 -30.85
C ILE A 157 22.31 4.75 -31.46
N THR A 158 23.29 5.07 -30.62
CA THR A 158 24.72 5.06 -31.00
C THR A 158 25.52 4.31 -29.94
N ARG A 159 26.22 3.25 -30.38
CA ARG A 159 27.10 2.39 -29.57
C ARG A 159 28.36 3.15 -29.15
N VAL A 160 28.76 3.04 -27.88
CA VAL A 160 30.16 3.21 -27.42
C VAL A 160 30.47 2.15 -26.36
N VAL A 161 31.68 1.60 -26.42
CA VAL A 161 32.20 0.46 -25.65
C VAL A 161 33.32 0.93 -24.71
N ARG A 162 33.41 0.30 -23.51
CA ARG A 162 34.48 0.28 -22.46
C ARG A 162 34.39 1.41 -21.40
N ARG A 163 34.67 1.23 -20.10
CA ARG A 163 35.34 0.18 -19.28
C ARG A 163 35.01 0.45 -17.78
N GLU A 164 34.87 -0.62 -16.99
CA GLU A 164 35.43 -0.84 -15.63
C GLU A 164 35.19 0.18 -14.48
N GLY A 165 34.53 -0.31 -13.41
CA GLY A 165 34.85 0.02 -12.01
C GLY A 165 34.24 1.28 -11.39
N ALA A 166 33.00 1.19 -10.91
CA ALA A 166 32.48 1.84 -9.70
C ALA A 166 30.98 1.53 -9.58
N GLU A 167 30.57 0.92 -8.47
CA GLU A 167 29.15 0.72 -8.14
C GLU A 167 28.50 2.10 -8.03
N THR A 168 27.75 2.46 -9.06
CA THR A 168 26.95 3.68 -9.09
C THR A 168 25.51 3.27 -8.87
N PRO A 169 24.82 3.81 -7.84
CA PRO A 169 23.41 3.48 -7.62
C PRO A 169 22.62 3.92 -8.85
N GLY A 170 21.79 3.04 -9.39
CA GLY A 170 21.02 3.27 -10.63
C GLY A 170 20.25 4.58 -10.60
N VAL A 171 20.83 5.61 -11.21
CA VAL A 171 20.25 6.95 -11.37
C VAL A 171 19.25 6.87 -12.53
N ASP A 172 18.01 7.31 -12.31
CA ASP A 172 17.05 7.45 -13.40
C ASP A 172 17.42 8.64 -14.32
N THR A 173 16.81 8.75 -15.50
CA THR A 173 17.04 9.86 -16.44
C THR A 173 16.78 11.27 -15.86
N ASN A 174 16.28 11.35 -14.62
CA ASN A 174 15.96 12.58 -13.89
C ASN A 174 16.91 12.87 -12.72
N GLY A 175 17.94 12.04 -12.47
CA GLY A 175 18.93 12.31 -11.42
C GLY A 175 18.51 11.90 -10.01
N ASN A 176 17.38 11.22 -9.84
CA ASN A 176 16.92 10.77 -8.52
C ASN A 176 17.56 9.42 -8.17
N SER A 177 18.46 9.43 -7.18
CA SER A 177 18.83 8.21 -6.45
C SER A 177 17.63 7.79 -5.61
N PHE A 178 17.00 6.66 -5.96
CA PHE A 178 15.96 6.10 -5.11
C PHE A 178 16.63 5.37 -3.96
N ASP A 179 16.24 5.73 -2.73
CA ASP A 179 16.71 5.07 -1.54
C ASP A 179 15.75 3.93 -1.18
N PHE A 180 16.21 2.69 -1.39
CA PHE A 180 15.50 1.47 -0.99
C PHE A 180 15.79 1.07 0.46
N THR A 181 16.77 1.71 1.11
CA THR A 181 17.12 1.41 2.50
C THR A 181 16.08 1.98 3.48
N THR A 182 15.47 3.10 3.11
CA THR A 182 14.38 3.72 3.86
C THR A 182 13.03 3.29 3.30
N LYS A 183 12.10 2.93 4.20
CA LYS A 183 10.79 2.38 3.85
C LYS A 183 9.76 2.70 4.92
N LEU A 184 8.55 2.95 4.47
CA LEU A 184 7.38 3.11 5.33
C LEU A 184 6.54 1.85 5.18
N LEU A 185 6.74 0.87 6.06
CA LEU A 185 6.01 -0.40 5.97
C LEU A 185 4.66 -0.36 6.66
N HIS A 186 4.55 0.42 7.74
CA HIS A 186 3.38 0.42 8.63
C HIS A 186 2.70 1.78 8.68
N LEU A 187 1.37 1.75 8.53
CA LEU A 187 0.52 2.93 8.63
C LEU A 187 -0.89 2.54 9.04
N ALA A 188 -1.56 3.45 9.73
CA ALA A 188 -2.93 3.29 10.17
C ALA A 188 -3.72 4.58 9.95
N TRP A 189 -4.91 4.44 9.37
CA TRP A 189 -5.87 5.54 9.29
C TRP A 189 -6.79 5.49 10.51
N HIS A 190 -7.12 6.65 11.07
CA HIS A 190 -8.02 6.74 12.21
C HIS A 190 -9.46 6.32 11.82
N PRO A 191 -10.16 5.52 12.64
CA PRO A 191 -11.45 4.92 12.24
C PRO A 191 -12.62 5.92 12.14
N THR A 192 -12.45 7.15 12.62
CA THR A 192 -13.50 8.19 12.63
C THR A 192 -13.02 9.56 12.20
N GLU A 193 -11.73 9.77 11.96
CA GLU A 193 -11.17 11.10 11.66
C GLU A 193 -10.28 11.03 10.43
N ASN A 194 -10.07 12.18 9.81
CA ASN A 194 -9.13 12.35 8.70
C ASN A 194 -7.71 12.51 9.24
N SER A 195 -7.24 11.50 9.97
CA SER A 195 -5.90 11.46 10.52
C SER A 195 -5.24 10.12 10.19
N ILE A 196 -3.96 10.18 9.87
CA ILE A 196 -3.15 9.01 9.50
C ILE A 196 -1.87 9.00 10.33
N ALA A 197 -1.56 7.86 10.91
CA ALA A 197 -0.33 7.61 11.63
C ALA A 197 0.58 6.71 10.78
N CYS A 198 1.86 7.03 10.69
CA CYS A 198 2.83 6.21 9.98
C CYS A 198 4.15 6.09 10.74
N ALA A 199 4.75 4.91 10.69
CA ALA A 199 6.06 4.64 11.25
C ALA A 199 7.12 4.72 10.14
N ALA A 200 8.11 5.59 10.32
CA ALA A 200 9.24 5.72 9.42
C ALA A 200 10.53 5.81 10.23
N ALA A 201 11.49 4.92 9.92
CA ALA A 201 12.70 4.70 10.71
C ALA A 201 12.39 4.48 12.21
N ASN A 202 12.81 5.41 13.07
CA ASN A 202 12.60 5.39 14.53
C ASN A 202 11.54 6.42 14.99
N SER A 203 10.76 6.96 14.07
CA SER A 203 9.81 8.04 14.33
C SER A 203 8.38 7.62 14.00
N LEU A 204 7.44 8.07 14.83
CA LEU A 204 6.01 8.00 14.56
C LEU A 204 5.54 9.39 14.13
N TYR A 205 4.97 9.48 12.93
CA TYR A 205 4.37 10.71 12.41
C TYR A 205 2.85 10.59 12.40
N MET A 206 2.18 11.70 12.70
CA MET A 206 0.73 11.80 12.61
C MET A 206 0.39 13.00 11.73
N TYR A 207 -0.42 12.76 10.70
CA TYR A 207 -0.91 13.77 9.77
C TYR A 207 -2.40 13.93 9.93
N TYR A 208 -2.88 15.16 9.81
CA TYR A 208 -4.29 15.53 9.92
C TYR A 208 -4.68 16.29 8.65
N ALA A 209 -5.87 16.00 8.12
CA ALA A 209 -6.43 16.61 6.91
C ALA A 209 -7.80 17.23 7.18
#